data_AF-A0A1F6A0U1-F1
#
_entry.id   AF-A0A1F6A0U1-F1
#
_cell.length_a   1.000
_cell.length_b   1.000
_cell.length_c   1.000
_cell.angle_alpha   90.00
_cell.angle_beta   90.00
_cell.angle_gamma   90.00
#
_symmetry.space_group_name_H-M   'P 1'
#
loop_
_entity.id
_entity.type
_entity.pdbx_description
1 polymer ?
#
loop_
_entity_poly.entity_id
_entity_poly.type
_entity_poly.pdbx_seq_one_letter_code
_entity_poly.pdbx_strand_id
1 'polypeptide(L)'
;MYKNFYSYNKLMRIIKKAIVYSFCLINSAFLLASFIPIQDKAKLTLISPVIQAAVSANTTNDQIKTDNNKSEEDNKQYNILLLGLDARRGDGRPRCDAIHIFSFSPSEEFLTITSIPRGTRINLANVATQSAYLSNNCHINGIEDTISKIEEIAGVKVDAYLTVGFSQVLGILRAMNLPTTPTLQYLRNRRYGIGDYQRSHNQANFLKDMLTSHFGHFYNLPNNFREFLFKNLDGNLDFNTANYLAEAIFKKNIYLNPENIILITKPERSKYVNELHIDLSENDLEKERNDIEFITYQRDLENYLNNLISGSEQEINSGFSNRAYQKLIIPFQQKLWLQIEDKTIREEIHYNFLKVILLTTTDKTIKETLVRDYINEAKILNNNDYLEKAKELAKI
;
A
#
# COMPACT_ATOMS: atom_id res chain seq x y z
N MET A 1 -79.94 4.80 -10.03
CA MET A 1 -78.74 5.50 -9.53
C MET A 1 -78.04 4.77 -8.36
N TYR A 2 -78.73 4.05 -7.46
CA TYR A 2 -78.11 3.35 -6.31
C TYR A 2 -77.37 2.02 -6.61
N LYS A 3 -77.69 1.28 -7.69
CA LYS A 3 -77.02 0.01 -8.03
C LYS A 3 -75.55 0.17 -8.46
N ASN A 4 -75.21 1.26 -9.15
CA ASN A 4 -73.85 1.48 -9.66
C ASN A 4 -72.86 1.85 -8.54
N PHE A 5 -73.31 2.54 -7.49
CA PHE A 5 -72.48 2.90 -6.34
C PHE A 5 -72.12 1.70 -5.47
N TYR A 6 -73.04 0.74 -5.32
CA TYR A 6 -72.79 -0.51 -4.58
C TYR A 6 -71.81 -1.43 -5.32
N SER A 7 -71.91 -1.48 -6.66
CA SER A 7 -70.97 -2.23 -7.51
C SER A 7 -69.55 -1.64 -7.44
N TYR A 8 -69.42 -0.31 -7.46
CA TYR A 8 -68.13 0.38 -7.33
C TYR A 8 -67.44 0.10 -5.98
N ASN A 9 -68.20 0.13 -4.88
CA ASN A 9 -67.66 -0.20 -3.55
C ASN A 9 -67.26 -1.68 -3.40
N LYS A 10 -67.99 -2.60 -4.06
CA LYS A 10 -67.64 -4.02 -4.09
C LYS A 10 -66.36 -4.26 -4.89
N LEU A 11 -66.22 -3.61 -6.05
CA LEU A 11 -65.03 -3.67 -6.88
C LEU A 11 -63.80 -3.07 -6.17
N MET A 12 -63.95 -1.91 -5.52
CA MET A 12 -62.89 -1.29 -4.72
C MET A 12 -62.46 -2.15 -3.53
N ARG A 13 -63.37 -2.89 -2.89
CA ARG A 13 -63.02 -3.86 -1.84
C ARG A 13 -62.22 -5.05 -2.39
N ILE A 14 -62.55 -5.52 -3.58
CA ILE A 14 -61.81 -6.62 -4.24
C ILE A 14 -60.41 -6.14 -4.63
N ILE A 15 -60.29 -4.93 -5.22
CA ILE A 15 -59.01 -4.34 -5.59
C ILE A 15 -58.14 -4.09 -4.35
N LYS A 16 -58.69 -3.50 -3.28
CA LYS A 16 -57.94 -3.31 -2.02
C LYS A 16 -57.46 -4.63 -1.42
N LYS A 17 -58.30 -5.68 -1.44
CA LYS A 17 -57.88 -7.01 -1.00
C LYS A 17 -56.77 -7.58 -1.89
N ALA A 18 -56.90 -7.47 -3.21
CA ALA A 18 -55.88 -7.95 -4.15
C ALA A 18 -54.54 -7.22 -3.97
N ILE A 19 -54.56 -5.90 -3.74
CA ILE A 19 -53.35 -5.10 -3.45
C ILE A 19 -52.71 -5.55 -2.14
N VAL A 20 -53.49 -5.72 -1.07
CA VAL A 20 -52.98 -6.19 0.24
C VAL A 20 -52.43 -7.60 0.12
N TYR A 21 -53.11 -8.52 -0.58
CA TYR A 21 -52.61 -9.88 -0.80
C TYR A 21 -51.35 -9.91 -1.68
N SER A 22 -51.24 -9.07 -2.71
CA SER A 22 -50.00 -8.91 -3.48
C SER A 22 -48.87 -8.36 -2.62
N PHE A 23 -49.15 -7.38 -1.75
CA PHE A 23 -48.14 -6.83 -0.85
C PHE A 23 -47.68 -7.85 0.19
N CYS A 24 -48.60 -8.63 0.75
CA CYS A 24 -48.27 -9.76 1.64
C CYS A 24 -47.50 -10.85 0.90
N LEU A 25 -47.85 -11.19 -0.35
CA LEU A 25 -47.13 -12.17 -1.17
C LEU A 25 -45.70 -11.71 -1.48
N ILE A 26 -45.51 -10.45 -1.87
CA ILE A 26 -44.19 -9.86 -2.14
C ILE A 26 -43.33 -9.85 -0.87
N ASN A 27 -43.89 -9.48 0.28
CA ASN A 27 -43.15 -9.51 1.55
C ASN A 27 -42.86 -10.93 2.05
N SER A 28 -43.77 -11.89 1.81
CA SER A 28 -43.52 -13.30 2.13
C SER A 28 -42.50 -13.94 1.19
N ALA A 29 -42.43 -13.51 -0.07
CA ALA A 29 -41.37 -13.91 -1.01
C ALA A 29 -40.02 -13.29 -0.63
N PHE A 30 -40.01 -12.06 -0.08
CA PHE A 30 -38.80 -11.42 0.46
C PHE A 30 -38.30 -12.11 1.74
N LEU A 31 -39.22 -12.55 2.60
CA LEU A 31 -38.91 -13.35 3.78
C LEU A 31 -38.40 -14.75 3.41
N LEU A 32 -38.98 -15.41 2.40
CA LEU A 32 -38.46 -16.69 1.89
C LEU A 32 -37.10 -16.54 1.19
N ALA A 33 -36.84 -15.40 0.52
CA ALA A 33 -35.52 -15.08 -0.03
C ALA A 33 -34.47 -14.79 1.06
N SER A 34 -34.87 -14.35 2.26
CA SER A 34 -33.97 -14.19 3.41
C SER A 34 -33.64 -15.49 4.16
N PHE A 35 -34.29 -16.61 3.80
CA PHE A 35 -34.01 -17.95 4.35
C PHE A 35 -33.37 -18.92 3.34
N ILE A 36 -33.01 -18.45 2.14
CA ILE A 36 -32.03 -19.16 1.33
C ILE A 36 -30.70 -18.97 2.06
N PRO A 37 -29.98 -20.03 2.46
CA PRO A 37 -28.62 -19.86 2.92
C PRO A 37 -27.89 -19.16 1.78
N ILE A 38 -27.46 -17.92 2.03
CA ILE A 38 -26.46 -17.27 1.21
C ILE A 38 -25.26 -18.20 1.33
N GLN A 39 -25.15 -19.17 0.41
CA GLN A 39 -23.86 -19.66 -0.03
C GLN A 39 -23.06 -18.41 -0.28
N ASP A 40 -22.00 -18.26 0.52
CA ASP A 40 -21.11 -17.12 0.53
C ASP A 40 -21.06 -16.52 -0.86
N LYS A 41 -21.62 -15.32 -1.01
CA LYS A 41 -21.12 -14.43 -2.05
C LYS A 41 -19.65 -14.36 -1.74
N ALA A 42 -18.85 -15.09 -2.52
CA ALA A 42 -17.43 -15.06 -2.40
C ALA A 42 -17.07 -13.58 -2.39
N LYS A 43 -16.64 -13.07 -1.23
CA LYS A 43 -15.61 -12.04 -1.22
C LYS A 43 -14.59 -12.61 -2.19
N LEU A 44 -14.43 -11.98 -3.33
CA LEU A 44 -13.41 -12.35 -4.29
C LEU A 44 -12.08 -12.11 -3.55
N THR A 45 -11.67 -13.08 -2.75
CA THR A 45 -10.31 -13.20 -2.30
C THR A 45 -9.59 -13.42 -3.59
N LEU A 46 -8.84 -12.41 -4.03
CA LEU A 46 -7.98 -12.53 -5.19
C LEU A 46 -7.06 -13.71 -4.89
N ILE A 47 -7.42 -14.89 -5.41
CA ILE A 47 -6.59 -16.08 -5.34
C ILE A 47 -5.39 -15.73 -6.20
N SER A 48 -4.31 -15.34 -5.53
CA SER A 48 -3.06 -15.00 -6.18
C SER A 48 -2.53 -16.26 -6.90
N PRO A 49 -2.20 -16.22 -8.21
CA PRO A 49 -1.49 -17.30 -8.92
C PRO A 49 -0.09 -17.68 -8.35
N VAL A 50 0.26 -17.28 -7.13
CA VAL A 50 1.52 -17.65 -6.46
C VAL A 50 1.53 -19.11 -5.95
N ILE A 51 0.42 -19.86 -6.10
CA ILE A 51 0.41 -21.33 -5.89
C ILE A 51 1.42 -22.04 -6.82
N GLN A 52 1.81 -21.44 -7.95
CA GLN A 52 2.80 -22.05 -8.84
C GLN A 52 4.26 -21.92 -8.34
N ALA A 53 4.59 -20.90 -7.52
CA ALA A 53 5.96 -20.68 -7.04
C ALA A 53 6.24 -21.37 -5.69
N ALA A 54 5.20 -21.59 -4.88
CA ALA A 54 5.31 -22.29 -3.60
C ALA A 54 5.57 -23.81 -3.74
N VAL A 55 5.35 -24.38 -4.91
CA VAL A 55 5.56 -25.82 -5.18
C VAL A 55 7.04 -26.18 -5.42
N SER A 56 7.92 -25.20 -5.61
CA SER A 56 9.35 -25.44 -5.92
C SER A 56 10.33 -25.16 -4.78
N ALA A 57 9.86 -24.77 -3.59
CA ALA A 57 10.72 -24.34 -2.48
C ALA A 57 10.62 -25.20 -1.20
N ASN A 58 10.10 -26.44 -1.28
CA ASN A 58 10.04 -27.35 -0.14
C ASN A 58 11.07 -28.47 -0.24
N THR A 59 12.31 -28.20 0.18
CA THR A 59 13.14 -29.19 0.91
C THR A 59 14.23 -28.46 1.70
N THR A 60 13.96 -28.16 2.97
CA THR A 60 14.90 -28.29 4.09
C THR A 60 14.13 -28.05 5.38
N ASN A 61 13.90 -29.13 6.11
CA ASN A 61 13.45 -29.11 7.49
C ASN A 61 14.54 -28.48 8.35
N ASP A 62 14.19 -27.44 9.11
CA ASP A 62 14.96 -27.07 10.30
C ASP A 62 14.03 -27.09 11.52
N GLN A 63 14.48 -27.84 12.53
CA GLN A 63 13.71 -28.15 13.73
C GLN A 63 13.68 -26.93 14.66
N ILE A 64 12.46 -26.51 15.01
CA ILE A 64 12.22 -25.48 16.02
C ILE A 64 12.54 -26.05 17.40
N LYS A 65 13.61 -25.54 18.02
CA LYS A 65 13.83 -25.67 19.47
C LYS A 65 12.97 -24.64 20.19
N THR A 66 12.08 -25.10 21.04
CA THR A 66 11.30 -24.29 21.99
C THR A 66 12.15 -23.98 23.21
N ASP A 67 12.69 -22.76 23.30
CA ASP A 67 13.25 -22.22 24.55
C ASP A 67 12.20 -21.33 25.24
N ASN A 68 11.71 -21.81 26.39
CA ASN A 68 10.71 -21.18 27.25
C ASN A 68 11.36 -20.20 28.25
N ASN A 69 12.13 -19.22 27.77
CA ASN A 69 12.57 -18.10 28.60
C ASN A 69 12.09 -16.79 27.97
N LYS A 70 10.99 -16.25 28.49
CA LYS A 70 10.55 -14.88 28.15
C LYS A 70 11.66 -13.91 28.50
N SER A 71 12.31 -13.38 27.48
CA SER A 71 13.37 -12.37 27.60
C SER A 71 12.77 -11.00 27.93
N GLU A 72 13.56 -10.06 28.46
CA GLU A 72 13.11 -8.65 28.60
C GLU A 72 12.65 -8.05 27.26
N GLU A 73 13.21 -8.55 26.16
CA GLU A 73 12.88 -8.16 24.79
C GLU A 73 11.46 -8.59 24.37
N ASP A 74 10.93 -9.68 24.94
CA ASP A 74 9.57 -10.13 24.68
C ASP A 74 8.52 -9.23 25.34
N ASN A 75 8.86 -8.51 26.41
CA ASN A 75 7.94 -7.61 27.10
C ASN A 75 8.01 -6.15 26.62
N LYS A 76 8.95 -5.84 25.72
CA LYS A 76 9.10 -4.49 25.16
C LYS A 76 7.95 -4.21 24.20
N GLN A 77 7.29 -3.07 24.38
CA GLN A 77 6.39 -2.52 23.37
C GLN A 77 7.21 -1.80 22.29
N TYR A 78 6.98 -2.18 21.04
CA TYR A 78 7.56 -1.56 19.85
C TYR A 78 6.51 -0.67 19.20
N ASN A 79 6.86 0.59 18.95
CA ASN A 79 6.04 1.56 18.23
C ASN A 79 6.73 1.90 16.90
N ILE A 80 6.32 1.22 15.84
CA ILE A 80 6.89 1.36 14.49
C ILE A 80 6.02 2.30 13.67
N LEU A 81 6.58 3.42 13.23
CA LEU A 81 5.87 4.40 12.40
C LEU A 81 5.98 4.05 10.92
N LEU A 82 4.86 3.99 10.21
CA LEU A 82 4.78 3.92 8.75
C LEU A 82 4.30 5.26 8.19
N LEU A 83 5.12 5.86 7.32
CA LEU A 83 4.81 7.09 6.60
C LEU A 83 4.63 6.84 5.09
N GLY A 84 3.44 7.12 4.58
CA GLY A 84 3.20 7.22 3.14
C GLY A 84 3.59 8.59 2.62
N LEU A 85 4.59 8.66 1.74
CA LEU A 85 5.14 9.89 1.19
C LEU A 85 4.51 10.24 -0.16
N ASP A 86 4.10 11.50 -0.30
CA ASP A 86 3.72 12.10 -1.59
C ASP A 86 4.81 13.09 -2.02
N ALA A 87 5.76 12.58 -2.79
CA ALA A 87 6.78 13.37 -3.46
C ALA A 87 6.34 13.64 -4.91
N ARG A 88 6.42 14.90 -5.33
CA ARG A 88 6.29 15.22 -6.76
C ARG A 88 7.49 14.66 -7.51
N ARG A 89 7.32 14.37 -8.80
CA ARG A 89 8.38 13.84 -9.67
C ARG A 89 9.61 14.76 -9.59
N GLY A 90 10.75 14.23 -9.11
CA GLY A 90 11.99 14.98 -8.97
C GLY A 90 12.05 15.96 -7.79
N ASP A 91 11.05 16.02 -6.91
CA ASP A 91 11.08 16.80 -5.66
C ASP A 91 11.57 15.92 -4.51
N GLY A 92 12.68 16.33 -3.89
CA GLY A 92 13.27 15.64 -2.73
C GLY A 92 12.57 15.95 -1.39
N ARG A 93 11.55 16.82 -1.36
CA ARG A 93 10.84 17.21 -0.13
C ARG A 93 9.39 16.72 -0.15
N PRO A 94 9.11 15.48 0.32
CA PRO A 94 7.80 14.90 0.27
C PRO A 94 6.82 15.53 1.29
N ARG A 95 5.53 15.33 1.06
CA ARG A 95 4.50 15.44 2.11
C ARG A 95 4.27 14.09 2.75
N CYS A 96 3.86 14.08 4.02
CA CYS A 96 3.47 12.87 4.73
C CYS A 96 1.95 12.71 4.70
N ASP A 97 1.48 11.81 3.83
CA ASP A 97 0.07 11.71 3.43
C ASP A 97 -0.68 10.57 4.12
N ALA A 98 0.02 9.49 4.47
CA ALA A 98 -0.47 8.39 5.30
C ALA A 98 0.43 8.27 6.53
N ILE A 99 -0.16 8.13 7.72
CA ILE A 99 0.57 8.17 8.99
C ILE A 99 -0.06 7.13 9.91
N HIS A 100 0.68 6.04 10.16
CA HIS A 100 0.19 4.91 10.96
C HIS A 100 1.30 4.42 11.89
N ILE A 101 1.03 4.32 13.19
CA ILE A 101 1.93 3.71 14.18
C ILE A 101 1.41 2.30 14.47
N PHE A 102 2.26 1.31 14.27
CA PHE A 102 2.06 -0.08 14.68
C PHE A 102 2.66 -0.25 16.08
N SER A 103 1.81 -0.46 17.07
CA SER A 103 2.20 -0.70 18.46
C SER A 103 1.97 -2.17 18.81
N PHE A 104 3.04 -2.89 19.13
CA PHE A 104 3.01 -4.33 19.41
C PHE A 104 4.06 -4.73 20.43
N SER A 105 3.70 -5.61 21.36
CA SER A 105 4.63 -6.31 22.25
C SER A 105 4.57 -7.81 21.96
N PRO A 106 5.71 -8.51 21.80
CA PRO A 106 5.75 -9.97 21.68
C PRO A 106 5.15 -10.73 22.89
N SER A 107 4.88 -10.05 24.00
CA SER A 107 4.16 -10.64 25.15
C SER A 107 2.63 -10.52 25.02
N GLU A 108 2.12 -9.59 24.21
CA GLU A 108 0.71 -9.30 24.03
C GLU A 108 0.09 -10.12 22.88
N GLU A 109 -1.24 -10.20 22.84
CA GLU A 109 -1.98 -10.93 21.79
C GLU A 109 -2.65 -10.01 20.78
N PHE A 110 -2.49 -8.70 20.93
CA PHE A 110 -3.09 -7.70 20.05
C PHE A 110 -2.03 -6.79 19.42
N LEU A 111 -2.34 -6.32 18.22
CA LEU A 111 -1.59 -5.31 17.47
C LEU A 111 -2.47 -4.07 17.37
N THR A 112 -1.94 -2.91 17.74
CA THR A 112 -2.66 -1.65 17.60
C THR A 112 -2.11 -0.84 16.43
N ILE A 113 -2.99 -0.36 15.55
CA ILE A 113 -2.65 0.56 14.45
C ILE A 113 -3.27 1.92 14.77
N THR A 114 -2.45 2.87 15.23
CA THR A 114 -2.86 4.25 15.48
C THR A 114 -2.64 5.10 14.24
N SER A 115 -3.72 5.60 13.66
CA SER A 115 -3.71 6.39 12.43
C SER A 115 -3.90 7.87 12.73
N ILE A 116 -3.13 8.72 12.06
CA ILE A 116 -3.24 10.18 12.20
C ILE A 116 -3.62 10.78 10.86
N PRO A 117 -4.80 11.41 10.73
CA PRO A 117 -5.19 12.07 9.49
C PRO A 117 -4.17 13.14 9.12
N ARG A 118 -3.70 13.13 7.87
CA ARG A 118 -2.71 14.08 7.32
C ARG A 118 -3.07 15.56 7.60
N GLY A 119 -4.38 15.85 7.63
CA GLY A 119 -4.97 17.16 7.85
C GLY A 119 -5.10 17.56 9.31
N THR A 120 -4.48 16.81 10.23
CA THR A 120 -4.40 17.21 11.65
C THR A 120 -3.65 18.52 11.76
N ARG A 121 -4.26 19.50 12.45
CA ARG A 121 -3.67 20.81 12.70
C ARG A 121 -2.53 20.66 13.71
N ILE A 122 -1.43 21.33 13.44
CA ILE A 122 -0.28 21.39 14.35
C ILE A 122 0.15 22.84 14.53
N ASN A 123 0.85 23.11 15.62
CA ASN A 123 1.46 24.42 15.85
C ASN A 123 2.81 24.48 15.13
N LEU A 124 2.91 25.35 14.11
CA LEU A 124 4.14 25.64 13.39
C LEU A 124 4.51 27.11 13.58
N ALA A 125 5.71 27.37 14.10
CA ALA A 125 6.23 28.73 14.18
C ALA A 125 6.43 29.29 12.76
N ASN A 126 6.09 30.56 12.55
CA ASN A 126 6.31 31.30 11.29
C ASN A 126 5.65 30.70 10.03
N VAL A 127 4.67 29.80 10.18
CA VAL A 127 3.86 29.29 9.06
C VAL A 127 2.44 29.83 9.19
N ALA A 128 1.87 30.32 8.08
CA ALA A 128 0.48 30.76 8.07
C ALA A 128 -0.44 29.63 8.54
N THR A 129 -1.39 29.92 9.43
CA THR A 129 -2.28 28.93 10.07
C THR A 129 -2.92 27.99 9.05
N GLN A 130 -3.24 28.49 7.85
CA GLN A 130 -3.85 27.73 6.75
C GLN A 130 -2.98 26.57 6.25
N SER A 131 -1.66 26.64 6.38
CA SER A 131 -0.71 25.61 5.94
C SER A 131 -0.22 24.70 7.06
N ALA A 132 -0.61 24.98 8.31
CA ALA A 132 -0.17 24.29 9.53
C ALA A 132 -0.90 22.95 9.73
N TYR A 133 -0.70 22.05 8.77
CA TYR A 133 -1.16 20.67 8.76
C TYR A 133 0.02 19.73 8.87
N LEU A 134 -0.18 18.61 9.58
CA LEU A 134 0.84 17.61 9.80
C LEU A 134 1.49 17.13 8.49
N SER A 135 0.71 16.94 7.43
CA SER A 135 1.25 16.48 6.14
C SER A 135 2.26 17.43 5.50
N ASN A 136 2.07 18.73 5.71
CA ASN A 136 2.95 19.74 5.14
C ASN A 136 4.25 19.86 5.93
N ASN A 137 4.28 19.39 7.17
CA ASN A 137 5.45 19.52 8.02
C ASN A 137 6.65 18.75 7.46
N CYS A 138 6.43 17.57 6.87
CA CYS A 138 7.51 16.83 6.21
C CYS A 138 8.19 17.64 5.10
N HIS A 139 7.42 18.45 4.37
CA HIS A 139 7.97 19.31 3.32
C HIS A 139 8.67 20.55 3.89
N ILE A 140 8.17 21.10 5.00
CA ILE A 140 8.64 22.37 5.58
C ILE A 140 9.84 22.16 6.50
N ASN A 141 9.73 21.22 7.45
CA ASN A 141 10.68 21.00 8.54
C ASN A 141 11.33 19.60 8.51
N GLY A 142 10.96 18.76 7.55
CA GLY A 142 11.52 17.41 7.40
C GLY A 142 10.78 16.33 8.19
N ILE A 143 11.22 15.09 7.99
CA ILE A 143 10.59 13.89 8.57
C ILE A 143 10.80 13.86 10.08
N GLU A 144 12.01 14.12 10.58
CA GLU A 144 12.34 14.02 12.01
C GLU A 144 11.51 14.98 12.89
N ASP A 145 11.34 16.25 12.46
CA ASP A 145 10.46 17.19 13.16
C ASP A 145 8.99 16.72 13.11
N THR A 146 8.58 16.12 11.98
CA THR A 146 7.23 15.57 11.84
C THR A 146 6.99 14.37 12.76
N ILE A 147 7.98 13.50 12.95
CA ILE A 147 7.91 12.38 13.91
C ILE A 147 7.67 12.94 15.31
N SER A 148 8.38 13.99 15.71
CA SER A 148 8.17 14.62 17.03
C SER A 148 6.73 15.12 17.23
N LYS A 149 6.09 15.67 16.18
CA LYS A 149 4.67 16.07 16.23
C LYS A 149 3.72 14.88 16.24
N ILE A 150 4.06 13.81 15.52
CA ILE A 150 3.32 12.55 15.54
C ILE A 150 3.32 11.94 16.94
N GLU A 151 4.47 11.90 17.61
CA GLU A 151 4.59 11.40 18.99
C GLU A 151 3.73 12.21 19.97
N GLU A 152 3.70 13.54 19.84
CA GLU A 152 2.86 14.43 20.66
C GLU A 152 1.37 14.11 20.49
N ILE A 153 0.91 13.99 19.24
CA ILE A 153 -0.50 13.67 18.92
C ILE A 153 -0.85 12.25 19.37
N ALA A 154 0.06 11.30 19.16
CA ALA A 154 -0.17 9.89 19.46
C ALA A 154 -0.05 9.58 20.96
N GLY A 155 0.71 10.37 21.71
CA GLY A 155 1.02 10.11 23.12
C GLY A 155 1.92 8.89 23.33
N VAL A 156 2.68 8.49 22.30
CA VAL A 156 3.64 7.36 22.35
C VAL A 156 4.94 7.77 21.66
N LYS A 157 6.06 7.17 22.09
CA LYS A 157 7.37 7.36 21.47
C LYS A 157 7.57 6.37 20.32
N VAL A 158 8.10 6.84 19.20
CA VAL A 158 8.39 6.02 18.02
C VAL A 158 9.78 5.40 18.19
N ASP A 159 9.86 4.08 18.14
CA ASP A 159 11.13 3.34 18.26
C ASP A 159 11.90 3.33 16.93
N ALA A 160 11.17 3.18 15.83
CA ALA A 160 11.70 3.18 14.48
C ALA A 160 10.61 3.57 13.47
N TYR A 161 11.01 3.95 12.28
CA TYR A 161 10.10 4.29 11.20
C TYR A 161 10.50 3.68 9.86
N LEU A 162 9.48 3.51 9.03
CA LEU A 162 9.55 3.18 7.62
C LEU A 162 8.80 4.26 6.84
N THR A 163 9.30 4.57 5.66
CA THR A 163 8.67 5.45 4.70
C THR A 163 8.49 4.75 3.37
N VAL A 164 7.40 5.08 2.69
CA VAL A 164 7.05 4.45 1.42
C VAL A 164 6.39 5.47 0.50
N GLY A 165 6.91 5.62 -0.72
CA GLY A 165 6.28 6.37 -1.79
C GLY A 165 5.40 5.50 -2.68
N PHE A 166 4.68 6.13 -3.62
CA PHE A 166 3.78 5.40 -4.53
C PHE A 166 4.48 4.32 -5.36
N SER A 167 5.68 4.62 -5.87
CA SER A 167 6.49 3.66 -6.62
C SER A 167 6.75 2.38 -5.83
N GLN A 168 7.12 2.51 -4.55
CA GLN A 168 7.45 1.37 -3.69
C GLN A 168 6.21 0.58 -3.32
N VAL A 169 5.08 1.24 -3.04
CA VAL A 169 3.79 0.57 -2.83
C VAL A 169 3.42 -0.26 -4.08
N LEU A 170 3.51 0.30 -5.28
CA LEU A 170 3.21 -0.42 -6.52
C LEU A 170 4.17 -1.60 -6.74
N GLY A 171 5.45 -1.43 -6.43
CA GLY A 171 6.44 -2.49 -6.48
C GLY A 171 6.06 -3.67 -5.56
N ILE A 172 5.71 -3.39 -4.30
CA ILE A 172 5.30 -4.40 -3.32
C ILE A 172 4.01 -5.10 -3.75
N LEU A 173 2.97 -4.33 -4.13
CA LEU A 173 1.71 -4.89 -4.60
C LEU A 173 1.94 -5.82 -5.79
N ARG A 174 2.73 -5.40 -6.77
CA ARG A 174 3.06 -6.20 -7.96
C ARG A 174 3.86 -7.46 -7.61
N ALA A 175 4.85 -7.36 -6.73
CA ALA A 175 5.64 -8.50 -6.28
C ALA A 175 4.80 -9.53 -5.50
N MET A 176 3.76 -9.08 -4.80
CA MET A 176 2.77 -9.93 -4.13
C MET A 176 1.62 -10.35 -5.05
N ASN A 177 1.65 -9.92 -6.32
CA ASN A 177 0.61 -10.14 -7.31
C ASN A 177 -0.78 -9.68 -6.84
N LEU A 178 -0.81 -8.45 -6.32
CA LEU A 178 -2.00 -7.71 -5.89
C LEU A 178 -2.30 -6.57 -6.88
N PRO A 179 -3.55 -6.10 -6.96
CA PRO A 179 -3.92 -4.97 -7.82
C PRO A 179 -3.12 -3.72 -7.46
N THR A 180 -2.63 -3.02 -8.47
CA THR A 180 -1.68 -1.89 -8.34
C THR A 180 -2.40 -0.55 -8.31
N THR A 181 -2.62 0.07 -9.47
CA THR A 181 -3.24 1.39 -9.61
C THR A 181 -4.60 1.51 -8.90
N PRO A 182 -5.54 0.54 -9.00
CA PRO A 182 -6.83 0.66 -8.31
C PRO A 182 -6.68 0.77 -6.78
N THR A 183 -5.72 0.04 -6.22
CA THR A 183 -5.38 0.09 -4.80
C THR A 183 -4.86 1.47 -4.42
N LEU A 184 -3.96 2.06 -5.21
CA LEU A 184 -3.50 3.43 -4.97
C LEU A 184 -4.64 4.45 -5.09
N GLN A 185 -5.55 4.29 -6.05
CA GLN A 185 -6.72 5.18 -6.18
C GLN A 185 -7.59 5.12 -4.92
N TYR A 186 -7.90 3.92 -4.44
CA TYR A 186 -8.64 3.70 -3.20
C TYR A 186 -7.94 4.38 -2.00
N LEU A 187 -6.63 4.14 -1.83
CA LEU A 187 -5.83 4.69 -0.72
C LEU A 187 -5.67 6.21 -0.78
N ARG A 188 -5.78 6.81 -1.97
CA ARG A 188 -5.63 8.25 -2.20
C ARG A 188 -6.96 9.00 -2.26
N ASN A 189 -8.09 8.31 -2.41
CA ASN A 189 -9.39 8.95 -2.57
C ASN A 189 -9.71 9.86 -1.37
N ARG A 190 -10.20 11.07 -1.65
CA ARG A 190 -10.57 12.08 -0.65
C ARG A 190 -12.02 12.50 -0.76
N ARG A 191 -12.77 11.99 -1.73
CA ARG A 191 -14.15 12.39 -2.04
C ARG A 191 -15.13 11.77 -1.04
N TYR A 192 -14.92 12.06 0.24
CA TYR A 192 -15.71 11.60 1.37
C TYR A 192 -16.26 12.81 2.14
N GLY A 193 -17.44 12.68 2.73
CA GLY A 193 -18.07 13.78 3.49
C GLY A 193 -17.22 14.31 4.64
N ILE A 194 -16.38 13.45 5.26
CA ILE A 194 -15.45 13.82 6.34
C ILE A 194 -13.98 13.91 5.87
N GLY A 195 -13.75 13.91 4.56
CA GLY A 195 -12.44 14.14 3.94
C GLY A 195 -11.32 13.21 4.42
N ASP A 196 -10.23 13.80 4.90
CA ASP A 196 -8.99 13.08 5.25
C ASP A 196 -9.14 12.14 6.46
N TYR A 197 -10.15 12.34 7.33
CA TYR A 197 -10.46 11.39 8.40
C TYR A 197 -10.93 10.04 7.83
N GLN A 198 -11.85 10.06 6.86
CA GLN A 198 -12.31 8.83 6.21
C GLN A 198 -11.16 8.17 5.44
N ARG A 199 -10.35 8.95 4.71
CA ARG A 199 -9.22 8.38 3.98
C ARG A 199 -8.21 7.72 4.91
N SER A 200 -7.86 8.36 6.02
CA SER A 200 -6.94 7.80 7.02
C SER A 200 -7.49 6.50 7.63
N HIS A 201 -8.80 6.44 7.89
CA HIS A 201 -9.44 5.21 8.34
C HIS A 201 -9.44 4.11 7.26
N ASN A 202 -9.74 4.42 6.00
CA ASN A 202 -9.67 3.46 4.90
C ASN A 202 -8.26 2.88 4.72
N GLN A 203 -7.22 3.72 4.88
CA GLN A 203 -5.83 3.25 4.88
C GLN A 203 -5.57 2.26 6.02
N ALA A 204 -6.09 2.54 7.23
CA ALA A 204 -5.98 1.63 8.37
C ALA A 204 -6.71 0.30 8.14
N ASN A 205 -7.92 0.35 7.56
CA ASN A 205 -8.68 -0.84 7.18
C ASN A 205 -7.94 -1.65 6.13
N PHE A 206 -7.37 -1.01 5.11
CA PHE A 206 -6.54 -1.68 4.13
C PHE A 206 -5.32 -2.38 4.77
N LEU A 207 -4.62 -1.72 5.70
CA LEU A 207 -3.50 -2.35 6.41
C LEU A 207 -3.97 -3.56 7.24
N LYS A 208 -5.13 -3.46 7.88
CA LYS A 208 -5.75 -4.59 8.59
C LYS A 208 -6.12 -5.73 7.64
N ASP A 209 -6.73 -5.43 6.50
CA ASP A 209 -7.10 -6.43 5.49
C ASP A 209 -5.86 -7.12 4.90
N MET A 210 -4.79 -6.37 4.68
CA MET A 210 -3.49 -6.91 4.26
C MET A 210 -2.92 -7.87 5.29
N LEU A 211 -3.00 -7.52 6.58
CA LEU A 211 -2.59 -8.42 7.65
C LEU A 211 -3.45 -9.69 7.67
N THR A 212 -4.78 -9.55 7.70
CA THR A 212 -5.67 -10.69 7.87
C THR A 212 -5.74 -11.62 6.65
N SER A 213 -5.61 -11.06 5.45
CA SER A 213 -5.80 -11.81 4.21
C SER A 213 -4.50 -12.30 3.58
N HIS A 214 -3.36 -11.62 3.84
CA HIS A 214 -2.12 -11.88 3.11
C HIS A 214 -0.90 -12.14 4.00
N PHE A 215 -0.93 -11.83 5.30
CA PHE A 215 0.25 -11.95 6.17
C PHE A 215 0.80 -13.37 6.26
N GLY A 216 -0.07 -14.37 6.44
CA GLY A 216 0.38 -15.77 6.52
C GLY A 216 1.10 -16.23 5.26
N HIS A 217 0.60 -15.84 4.07
CA HIS A 217 1.30 -16.12 2.81
C HIS A 217 2.61 -15.33 2.71
N PHE A 218 2.59 -14.03 3.04
CA PHE A 218 3.78 -13.18 3.05
C PHE A 218 4.89 -13.76 3.94
N TYR A 219 4.57 -14.17 5.18
CA TYR A 219 5.54 -14.68 6.13
C TYR A 219 6.21 -15.97 5.65
N ASN A 220 5.45 -16.83 4.95
CA ASN A 220 5.95 -18.07 4.37
C ASN A 220 6.76 -17.88 3.08
N LEU A 221 6.90 -16.66 2.56
CA LEU A 221 7.80 -16.39 1.44
C LEU A 221 9.26 -16.63 1.84
N PRO A 222 10.13 -17.02 0.88
CA PRO A 222 11.56 -17.15 1.11
C PRO A 222 12.15 -15.90 1.79
N ASN A 223 13.04 -16.09 2.78
CA ASN A 223 13.58 -15.01 3.59
C ASN A 223 14.24 -13.90 2.74
N ASN A 224 14.99 -14.29 1.70
CA ASN A 224 15.61 -13.35 0.76
C ASN A 224 14.57 -12.51 -0.02
N PHE A 225 13.39 -13.07 -0.31
CA PHE A 225 12.30 -12.34 -0.96
C PHE A 225 11.68 -11.31 0.00
N ARG A 226 11.44 -11.71 1.27
CA ARG A 226 10.96 -10.79 2.31
C ARG A 226 11.95 -9.68 2.58
N GLU A 227 13.25 -9.99 2.64
CA GLU A 227 14.33 -9.02 2.78
C GLU A 227 14.39 -8.07 1.57
N PHE A 228 14.22 -8.57 0.35
CA PHE A 228 14.13 -7.74 -0.85
C PHE A 228 12.96 -6.75 -0.78
N LEU A 229 11.76 -7.20 -0.42
CA LEU A 229 10.62 -6.31 -0.24
C LEU A 229 10.89 -5.25 0.84
N PHE A 230 11.51 -5.66 1.95
CA PHE A 230 11.85 -4.75 3.04
C PHE A 230 12.88 -3.70 2.62
N LYS A 231 13.96 -4.09 1.93
CA LYS A 231 14.99 -3.18 1.41
C LYS A 231 14.47 -2.18 0.37
N ASN A 232 13.28 -2.41 -0.18
CA ASN A 232 12.64 -1.44 -1.05
C ASN A 232 11.99 -0.26 -0.30
N LEU A 233 11.85 -0.38 1.02
CA LEU A 233 11.38 0.67 1.92
C LEU A 233 12.57 1.47 2.46
N ASP A 234 12.33 2.74 2.76
CA ASP A 234 13.32 3.61 3.38
C ASP A 234 13.01 3.78 4.87
N GLY A 235 13.99 4.06 5.72
CA GLY A 235 13.78 4.28 7.15
C GLY A 235 14.96 3.87 8.01
N ASN A 236 14.75 3.80 9.32
CA ASN A 236 15.76 3.40 10.29
C ASN A 236 15.48 2.05 10.98
N LEU A 237 14.35 1.39 10.64
CA LEU A 237 14.10 0.02 11.06
C LEU A 237 14.99 -0.94 10.28
N ASP A 238 15.69 -1.83 10.96
CA ASP A 238 16.46 -2.89 10.32
C ASP A 238 15.61 -4.15 10.06
N PHE A 239 16.05 -4.96 9.09
CA PHE A 239 15.31 -6.16 8.69
C PHE A 239 15.23 -7.22 9.79
N ASN A 240 16.24 -7.35 10.66
CA ASN A 240 16.22 -8.38 11.70
C ASN A 240 15.16 -8.06 12.74
N THR A 241 15.09 -6.81 13.19
CA THR A 241 14.04 -6.33 14.10
C THR A 241 12.65 -6.49 13.46
N ALA A 242 12.49 -6.10 12.19
CA ALA A 242 11.23 -6.27 11.47
C ALA A 242 10.81 -7.75 11.35
N ASN A 243 11.76 -8.64 11.03
CA ASN A 243 11.53 -10.07 10.90
C ASN A 243 11.19 -10.71 12.26
N TYR A 244 11.84 -10.29 13.34
CA TYR A 244 11.52 -10.72 14.71
C TYR A 244 10.08 -10.38 15.09
N LEU A 245 9.64 -9.14 14.85
CA LEU A 245 8.27 -8.72 15.12
C LEU A 245 7.26 -9.48 14.24
N ALA A 246 7.58 -9.70 12.97
CA ALA A 246 6.74 -10.49 12.07
C ALA A 246 6.62 -11.95 12.54
N GLU A 247 7.70 -12.56 13.01
CA GLU A 247 7.69 -13.91 13.58
C GLU A 247 6.84 -13.99 14.85
N ALA A 248 6.92 -13.00 15.74
CA ALA A 248 6.08 -12.94 16.92
C ALA A 248 4.58 -12.80 16.58
N ILE A 249 4.23 -11.96 15.61
CA ILE A 249 2.86 -11.83 15.07
C ILE A 249 2.38 -13.16 14.48
N PHE A 250 3.24 -13.86 13.72
CA PHE A 250 2.94 -15.14 13.10
C PHE A 250 2.68 -16.24 14.15
N LYS A 251 3.61 -16.42 15.10
CA LYS A 251 3.53 -17.44 16.16
C LYS A 251 2.28 -17.31 17.03
N LYS A 252 1.81 -16.07 17.24
CA LYS A 252 0.60 -15.78 18.02
C LYS A 252 -0.69 -15.82 17.21
N ASN A 253 -0.62 -16.08 15.91
CA ASN A 253 -1.79 -16.08 15.03
C ASN A 253 -2.60 -14.77 15.07
N ILE A 254 -1.97 -13.61 15.33
CA ILE A 254 -2.68 -12.32 15.43
C ILE A 254 -3.41 -12.02 14.12
N TYR A 255 -2.78 -12.34 12.99
CA TYR A 255 -3.36 -12.16 11.66
C TYR A 255 -4.58 -13.05 11.37
N LEU A 256 -4.76 -14.17 12.09
CA LEU A 256 -5.95 -15.03 11.97
C LEU A 256 -7.14 -14.53 12.80
N ASN A 257 -6.91 -13.55 13.68
CA ASN A 257 -7.88 -13.05 14.66
C ASN A 257 -8.06 -11.54 14.45
N PRO A 258 -8.89 -11.09 13.47
CA PRO A 258 -9.03 -9.68 13.14
C PRO A 258 -9.41 -8.76 14.32
N GLU A 259 -10.08 -9.28 15.33
CA GLU A 259 -10.41 -8.59 16.59
C GLU A 259 -9.17 -8.22 17.41
N ASN A 260 -8.07 -8.95 17.24
CA ASN A 260 -6.77 -8.66 17.85
C ASN A 260 -6.01 -7.55 17.09
N ILE A 261 -6.53 -7.06 15.97
CA ILE A 261 -5.98 -5.91 15.25
C ILE A 261 -6.86 -4.69 15.51
N ILE A 262 -6.40 -3.86 16.45
CA ILE A 262 -7.14 -2.72 16.98
C ILE A 262 -6.79 -1.47 16.17
N LEU A 263 -7.80 -0.83 15.59
CA LEU A 263 -7.62 0.41 14.83
C LEU A 263 -8.00 1.62 15.69
N ILE A 264 -7.05 2.53 15.88
CA ILE A 264 -7.25 3.79 16.62
C ILE A 264 -7.02 4.95 15.66
N THR A 265 -7.77 6.05 15.83
CA THR A 265 -7.52 7.31 15.14
C THR A 265 -7.23 8.40 16.15
N LYS A 266 -6.13 9.14 15.95
CA LYS A 266 -5.77 10.30 16.76
C LYS A 266 -5.56 11.54 15.88
N PRO A 267 -6.06 12.73 16.26
CA PRO A 267 -6.98 12.98 17.39
C PRO A 267 -8.31 12.23 17.22
N GLU A 268 -9.06 12.08 18.32
CA GLU A 268 -10.23 11.21 18.38
C GLU A 268 -11.21 11.50 17.22
N ARG A 269 -11.66 10.40 16.60
CA ARG A 269 -12.41 10.41 15.35
C ARG A 269 -13.75 11.13 15.45
N SER A 270 -14.19 11.60 14.28
CA SER A 270 -15.61 11.81 14.01
C SER A 270 -16.39 10.49 14.13
N LYS A 271 -17.58 10.50 14.74
CA LYS A 271 -18.45 9.31 14.86
C LYS A 271 -19.04 8.80 13.53
N TYR A 272 -18.78 9.51 12.43
CA TYR A 272 -19.37 9.28 11.10
C TYR A 272 -18.42 8.60 10.11
N VAL A 273 -17.39 7.91 10.62
CA VAL A 273 -16.47 7.13 9.78
C VAL A 273 -17.14 5.82 9.37
N ASN A 274 -17.10 5.49 8.09
CA ASN A 274 -17.62 4.24 7.54
C ASN A 274 -16.52 3.19 7.42
N GLU A 275 -16.86 1.92 7.63
CA GLU A 275 -15.96 0.79 7.35
C GLU A 275 -16.00 0.47 5.86
N LEU A 276 -15.11 1.12 5.10
CA LEU A 276 -14.96 0.87 3.67
C LEU A 276 -13.76 -0.04 3.47
N HIS A 277 -13.95 -1.12 2.73
CA HIS A 277 -12.90 -2.05 2.30
C HIS A 277 -12.67 -1.93 0.80
N ILE A 278 -11.50 -2.34 0.33
CA ILE A 278 -11.26 -2.44 -1.10
C ILE A 278 -12.05 -3.62 -1.66
N ASP A 279 -12.91 -3.35 -2.64
CA ASP A 279 -13.67 -4.36 -3.37
C ASP A 279 -13.44 -4.07 -4.85
N LEU A 280 -12.60 -4.87 -5.49
CA LEU A 280 -12.24 -4.72 -6.89
C LEU A 280 -12.80 -5.90 -7.67
N SER A 281 -13.80 -5.64 -8.51
CA SER A 281 -14.24 -6.62 -9.50
C SER A 281 -13.33 -6.59 -10.73
N GLU A 282 -13.33 -7.67 -11.52
CA GLU A 282 -12.60 -7.69 -12.82
C GLU A 282 -13.06 -6.54 -13.73
N ASN A 283 -14.34 -6.20 -13.70
CA ASN A 283 -14.89 -5.06 -14.44
C ASN A 283 -14.29 -3.71 -13.99
N ASP A 284 -14.01 -3.55 -12.70
CA ASP A 284 -13.39 -2.32 -12.18
C ASP A 284 -11.94 -2.20 -12.66
N LEU A 285 -11.21 -3.31 -12.68
CA LEU A 285 -9.85 -3.38 -13.22
C LEU A 285 -9.82 -3.07 -14.73
N GLU A 286 -10.76 -3.62 -15.50
CA GLU A 286 -10.87 -3.35 -16.94
C GLU A 286 -11.26 -1.91 -17.23
N LYS A 287 -12.20 -1.35 -16.46
CA LYS A 287 -12.62 0.05 -16.60
C LYS A 287 -11.45 1.00 -16.38
N GLU A 288 -10.60 0.72 -15.40
CA GLU A 288 -9.44 1.54 -15.11
C GLU A 288 -8.36 1.45 -16.19
N ARG A 289 -8.09 0.25 -16.73
CA ARG A 289 -7.16 0.09 -17.86
C ARG A 289 -7.56 0.92 -19.09
N ASN A 290 -8.86 1.16 -19.24
CA ASN A 290 -9.44 1.95 -20.32
C ASN A 290 -9.68 3.42 -19.95
N ASP A 291 -9.30 3.85 -18.74
CA ASP A 291 -9.46 5.24 -18.31
C ASP A 291 -8.47 6.16 -19.06
N ILE A 292 -9.01 7.16 -19.75
CA ILE A 292 -8.25 8.13 -20.54
C ILE A 292 -7.26 8.90 -19.67
N GLU A 293 -7.61 9.25 -18.43
CA GLU A 293 -6.71 9.95 -17.52
C GLU A 293 -5.52 9.05 -17.14
N PHE A 294 -5.78 7.77 -16.86
CA PHE A 294 -4.74 6.78 -16.58
C PHE A 294 -3.81 6.56 -17.78
N ILE A 295 -4.37 6.33 -18.97
CA ILE A 295 -3.60 6.15 -20.21
C ILE A 295 -2.73 7.38 -20.49
N THR A 296 -3.29 8.59 -20.32
CA THR A 296 -2.54 9.84 -20.50
C THR A 296 -1.40 9.94 -19.48
N TYR A 297 -1.67 9.64 -18.21
CA TYR A 297 -0.67 9.63 -17.15
C TYR A 297 0.48 8.66 -17.45
N GLN A 298 0.18 7.44 -17.92
CA GLN A 298 1.17 6.42 -18.27
C GLN A 298 2.08 6.91 -19.41
N ARG A 299 1.48 7.41 -20.51
CA ARG A 299 2.23 7.97 -21.64
C ARG A 299 3.10 9.16 -21.24
N ASP A 300 2.57 10.06 -20.41
CA ASP A 300 3.30 11.25 -19.99
C ASP A 300 4.46 10.90 -19.03
N LEU A 301 4.29 9.87 -18.19
CA LEU A 301 5.37 9.35 -17.35
C LEU A 301 6.47 8.68 -18.18
N GLU A 302 6.09 7.84 -19.13
CA GLU A 302 7.03 7.17 -20.05
C GLU A 302 7.85 8.21 -20.82
N ASN A 303 7.19 9.18 -21.45
CA ASN A 303 7.85 10.27 -22.17
C ASN A 303 8.79 11.06 -21.26
N TYR A 304 8.36 11.37 -20.04
CA TYR A 304 9.21 12.06 -19.07
C TYR A 304 10.48 11.27 -18.74
N LEU A 305 10.37 9.98 -18.45
CA LEU A 305 11.52 9.14 -18.10
C LEU A 305 12.47 8.94 -19.30
N ASN A 306 11.93 8.70 -20.49
CA ASN A 306 12.74 8.56 -21.70
C ASN A 306 13.48 9.86 -22.06
N ASN A 307 12.82 11.02 -21.93
CA ASN A 307 13.46 12.32 -22.13
C ASN A 307 14.53 12.60 -21.07
N LEU A 308 14.29 12.21 -19.82
CA LEU A 308 15.24 12.36 -18.73
C LEU A 308 16.50 11.52 -18.99
N ILE A 309 16.34 10.25 -19.40
CA ILE A 309 17.43 9.34 -19.76
C ILE A 309 18.22 9.90 -20.94
N SER A 310 17.55 10.16 -22.07
CA SER A 310 18.19 10.62 -23.30
C SER A 310 18.90 11.97 -23.13
N GLY A 311 18.27 12.92 -22.42
CA GLY A 311 18.87 14.21 -22.12
C GLY A 311 20.11 14.08 -21.21
N SER A 312 20.10 13.13 -20.28
CA SER A 312 21.24 12.89 -19.39
C SER A 312 22.41 12.23 -20.13
N GLU A 313 22.14 11.31 -21.07
CA GLU A 313 23.17 10.74 -21.95
C GLU A 313 23.88 11.82 -22.78
N GLN A 314 23.11 12.77 -23.35
CA GLN A 314 23.67 13.90 -24.09
C GLN A 314 24.55 14.79 -23.21
N GLU A 315 24.14 15.03 -21.97
CA GLU A 315 24.94 15.81 -21.00
C GLU A 315 26.25 15.10 -20.64
N ILE A 316 26.23 13.78 -20.44
CA ILE A 316 27.43 12.97 -20.18
C ILE A 316 28.38 13.05 -21.38
N ASN A 317 27.89 12.86 -22.61
CA ASN A 317 28.68 12.97 -23.83
C ASN A 317 29.29 14.37 -24.03
N SER A 318 28.64 15.39 -23.48
CA SER A 318 29.11 16.78 -23.50
C SER A 318 30.03 17.13 -22.31
N GLY A 319 30.40 16.16 -21.47
CA GLY A 319 31.29 16.35 -20.32
C GLY A 319 30.63 16.85 -19.04
N PHE A 320 29.30 16.86 -18.95
CA PHE A 320 28.53 17.36 -17.81
C PHE A 320 27.95 16.24 -16.91
N SER A 321 28.73 15.22 -16.58
CA SER A 321 28.26 14.03 -15.82
C SER A 321 27.65 14.37 -14.46
N ASN A 322 28.19 15.35 -13.72
CA ASN A 322 27.61 15.75 -12.44
C ASN A 322 26.21 16.38 -12.61
N ARG A 323 25.97 17.13 -13.70
CA ARG A 323 24.64 17.70 -13.97
C ARG A 323 23.63 16.61 -14.28
N ALA A 324 24.03 15.62 -15.10
CA ALA A 324 23.22 14.45 -15.37
C ALA A 324 22.90 13.69 -14.06
N TYR A 325 23.89 13.46 -13.19
CA TYR A 325 23.68 12.83 -11.90
C TYR A 325 22.62 13.54 -11.05
N GLN A 326 22.74 14.86 -10.89
CA GLN A 326 21.80 15.64 -10.07
C GLN A 326 20.36 15.59 -10.61
N LYS A 327 20.18 15.46 -11.93
CA LYS A 327 18.84 15.28 -12.54
C LYS A 327 18.28 13.88 -12.34
N LEU A 328 19.14 12.87 -12.37
CA LEU A 328 18.75 11.46 -12.34
C LEU A 328 18.55 10.92 -10.92
N ILE A 329 19.30 11.42 -9.94
CA ILE A 329 19.38 10.81 -8.61
C ILE A 329 18.02 10.82 -7.90
N ILE A 330 17.28 11.93 -7.92
CA ILE A 330 15.99 12.02 -7.23
C ILE A 330 14.95 11.10 -7.89
N PRO A 331 14.70 11.16 -9.22
CA PRO A 331 13.70 10.28 -9.82
C PRO A 331 14.10 8.79 -9.77
N PHE A 332 15.40 8.49 -9.69
CA PHE A 332 15.90 7.13 -9.47
C PHE A 332 15.67 6.63 -8.04
N GLN A 333 15.99 7.45 -7.02
CA GLN A 333 15.68 7.15 -5.62
C GLN A 333 14.16 6.98 -5.40
N GLN A 334 13.36 7.79 -6.09
CA GLN A 334 11.90 7.66 -6.11
C GLN A 334 11.41 6.41 -6.87
N LYS A 335 12.29 5.64 -7.51
CA LYS A 335 11.99 4.45 -8.30
C LYS A 335 10.85 4.67 -9.30
N LEU A 336 10.83 5.82 -9.97
CA LEU A 336 9.66 6.25 -10.76
C LEU A 336 9.21 5.26 -11.83
N TRP A 337 10.11 4.43 -12.35
CA TRP A 337 9.77 3.36 -13.30
C TRP A 337 8.73 2.39 -12.75
N LEU A 338 8.67 2.16 -11.42
CA LEU A 338 7.68 1.25 -10.81
C LEU A 338 6.22 1.71 -10.99
N GLN A 339 6.01 2.98 -11.33
CA GLN A 339 4.69 3.55 -11.67
C GLN A 339 4.26 3.28 -13.12
N ILE A 340 5.16 2.79 -13.97
CA ILE A 340 4.82 2.28 -15.30
C ILE A 340 4.15 0.92 -15.14
N GLU A 341 2.95 0.78 -15.69
CA GLU A 341 2.15 -0.44 -15.53
C GLU A 341 2.60 -1.55 -16.47
N ASP A 342 2.88 -1.21 -17.74
CA ASP A 342 3.40 -2.16 -18.71
C ASP A 342 4.75 -2.72 -18.25
N LYS A 343 4.84 -4.06 -18.16
CA LYS A 343 6.04 -4.74 -17.67
C LYS A 343 7.23 -4.49 -18.58
N THR A 344 7.06 -4.62 -19.89
CA THR A 344 8.16 -4.52 -20.84
C THR A 344 8.78 -3.12 -20.81
N ILE A 345 7.93 -2.09 -20.87
CA ILE A 345 8.34 -0.69 -20.83
C ILE A 345 9.00 -0.37 -19.48
N ARG A 346 8.41 -0.81 -18.36
CA ARG A 346 8.97 -0.59 -17.03
C ARG A 346 10.38 -1.15 -16.89
N GLU A 347 10.58 -2.41 -17.27
CA GLU A 347 11.89 -3.05 -17.12
C GLU A 347 12.93 -2.43 -18.07
N GLU A 348 12.51 -2.00 -19.26
CA GLU A 348 13.39 -1.33 -20.22
C GLU A 348 13.85 0.04 -19.68
N ILE A 349 12.92 0.83 -19.18
CA ILE A 349 13.22 2.10 -18.52
C ILE A 349 14.11 1.86 -17.32
N HIS A 350 13.81 0.88 -16.45
CA HIS A 350 14.63 0.56 -15.28
C HIS A 350 16.09 0.28 -15.68
N TYR A 351 16.28 -0.60 -16.67
CA TYR A 351 17.60 -0.93 -17.20
C TYR A 351 18.35 0.30 -17.71
N ASN A 352 17.71 1.09 -18.58
CA ASN A 352 18.34 2.28 -19.18
C ASN A 352 18.63 3.35 -18.12
N PHE A 353 17.75 3.53 -17.15
CA PHE A 353 17.92 4.50 -16.07
C PHE A 353 19.13 4.12 -15.20
N LEU A 354 19.26 2.85 -14.81
CA LEU A 354 20.42 2.35 -14.09
C LEU A 354 21.71 2.52 -14.90
N LYS A 355 21.70 2.15 -16.19
CA LYS A 355 22.84 2.28 -17.10
C LYS A 355 23.37 3.72 -17.11
N VAL A 356 22.49 4.71 -17.29
CA VAL A 356 22.93 6.11 -17.34
C VAL A 356 23.47 6.57 -15.99
N ILE A 357 22.88 6.16 -14.86
CA ILE A 357 23.43 6.47 -13.53
C ILE A 357 24.84 5.90 -13.35
N LEU A 358 25.09 4.67 -13.78
CA LEU A 358 26.42 4.08 -13.72
C LEU A 358 27.44 4.90 -14.53
N LEU A 359 27.03 5.52 -15.64
CA LEU A 359 27.91 6.40 -16.42
C LEU A 359 28.19 7.75 -15.75
N THR A 360 27.37 8.17 -14.78
CA THR A 360 27.58 9.46 -14.09
C THR A 360 28.57 9.41 -12.93
N THR A 361 28.79 8.24 -12.34
CA THR A 361 29.68 8.06 -11.18
C THR A 361 31.00 7.39 -11.59
N THR A 362 32.11 7.80 -10.98
CA THR A 362 33.42 7.15 -11.11
C THR A 362 33.72 6.21 -9.95
N ASP A 363 32.89 6.21 -8.90
CA ASP A 363 33.09 5.35 -7.73
C ASP A 363 32.73 3.89 -8.07
N LYS A 364 33.78 3.07 -8.15
CA LYS A 364 33.68 1.65 -8.45
C LYS A 364 32.82 0.88 -7.43
N THR A 365 32.89 1.23 -6.15
CA THR A 365 32.15 0.55 -5.08
C THR A 365 30.65 0.80 -5.22
N ILE A 366 30.28 2.04 -5.55
CA ILE A 366 28.88 2.40 -5.81
C ILE A 366 28.36 1.67 -7.05
N LYS A 367 29.13 1.64 -8.15
CA LYS A 367 28.75 0.89 -9.37
C LYS A 367 28.51 -0.59 -9.08
N GLU A 368 29.47 -1.24 -8.42
CA GLU A 368 29.39 -2.66 -8.08
C GLU A 368 28.18 -2.96 -7.19
N THR A 369 27.84 -2.05 -6.28
CA THR A 369 26.66 -2.20 -5.41
C THR A 369 25.38 -2.09 -6.22
N LEU A 370 25.22 -1.05 -7.04
CA LEU A 370 24.01 -0.87 -7.86
C LEU A 370 23.79 -2.04 -8.84
N VAL A 371 24.85 -2.51 -9.51
CA VAL A 371 24.77 -3.65 -10.43
C VAL A 371 24.41 -4.94 -9.68
N ARG A 372 25.01 -5.17 -8.52
CA ARG A 372 24.71 -6.34 -7.68
C ARG A 372 23.27 -6.33 -7.19
N ASP A 373 22.77 -5.18 -6.75
CA ASP A 373 21.39 -5.03 -6.28
C ASP A 373 20.40 -5.30 -7.42
N TYR A 374 20.67 -4.76 -8.62
CA TYR A 374 19.87 -5.02 -9.81
C TYR A 374 19.87 -6.51 -10.23
N ILE A 375 21.03 -7.17 -10.20
CA ILE A 375 21.13 -8.61 -10.48
C ILE A 375 20.33 -9.43 -9.46
N ASN A 376 20.41 -9.07 -8.18
CA ASN A 376 19.68 -9.74 -7.11
C ASN A 376 18.17 -9.56 -7.29
N GLU A 377 17.72 -8.35 -7.59
CA GLU A 377 16.32 -8.05 -7.94
C GLU A 377 15.84 -8.92 -9.11
N ALA A 378 16.58 -8.94 -10.22
CA ALA A 378 16.21 -9.72 -11.40
C ALA A 378 16.10 -11.23 -11.09
N LYS A 379 17.00 -11.77 -10.26
CA LYS A 379 16.94 -13.18 -9.81
C LYS A 379 15.71 -13.43 -8.94
N ILE A 380 15.47 -12.58 -7.95
CA ILE A 380 14.35 -12.73 -7.00
C ILE A 380 13.00 -12.64 -7.72
N LEU A 381 12.90 -11.78 -8.74
CA LEU A 381 11.70 -11.61 -9.55
C LEU A 381 11.60 -12.57 -10.76
N ASN A 382 12.55 -13.51 -10.91
CA ASN A 382 12.64 -14.44 -12.04
C ASN A 382 12.60 -13.75 -13.42
N ASN A 383 13.29 -12.62 -13.56
CA ASN A 383 13.33 -11.83 -14.79
C ASN A 383 14.56 -12.18 -15.65
N ASN A 384 14.49 -13.30 -16.37
CA ASN A 384 15.63 -13.88 -17.11
C ASN A 384 16.20 -12.95 -18.20
N ASP A 385 15.36 -12.24 -18.94
CA ASP A 385 15.80 -11.35 -20.02
C ASP A 385 16.69 -10.21 -19.50
N TYR A 386 16.33 -9.68 -18.33
CA TYR A 386 17.06 -8.58 -17.70
C TYR A 386 18.25 -9.06 -16.86
N LEU A 387 18.25 -10.32 -16.43
CA LEU A 387 19.43 -10.94 -15.84
C LEU A 387 20.59 -11.01 -16.85
N GLU A 388 20.30 -11.34 -18.11
CA GLU A 388 21.32 -11.33 -19.17
C GLU A 388 21.79 -9.91 -19.48
N LYS A 389 20.88 -8.94 -19.60
CA LYS A 389 21.23 -7.52 -19.77
C LYS A 389 22.06 -6.97 -18.60
N ALA A 390 21.79 -7.40 -17.36
CA ALA A 390 22.54 -6.97 -16.18
C ALA A 390 24.03 -7.33 -16.25
N LYS A 391 24.39 -8.42 -16.93
CA LYS A 391 25.81 -8.79 -17.16
C LYS A 391 26.53 -7.78 -18.04
N GLU A 392 25.82 -7.04 -18.89
CA GLU A 392 26.40 -5.96 -19.68
C GLU A 392 26.72 -4.75 -18.80
N LEU A 393 25.87 -4.45 -17.81
CA LEU A 393 26.10 -3.35 -16.86
C LEU A 393 27.33 -3.58 -15.99
N ALA A 394 27.66 -4.84 -15.68
CA ALA A 394 28.88 -5.18 -14.95
C ALA A 394 30.18 -4.82 -15.69
N LYS A 395 30.11 -4.46 -16.98
CA LYS A 395 31.24 -4.03 -17.81
C LYS A 395 31.42 -2.50 -17.84
N ILE A 396 30.45 -1.74 -17.31
CA ILE A 396 30.41 -0.26 -17.25
C ILE A 396 30.98 0.24 -15.92
#